data_AF-R7JC23-F1
#
_entry.id   AF-R7JC23-F1
#
_cell.length_a   1.000
_cell.length_b   1.000
_cell.length_c   1.000
_cell.angle_alpha   90.00
_cell.angle_beta   90.00
_cell.angle_gamma   90.00
#
_symmetry.space_group_name_H-M   'P 1'
#
loop_
_entity.id
_entity.type
_entity.pdbx_description
1 polymer ?
#
loop_
_entity_poly.entity_id
_entity_poly.type
_entity_poly.pdbx_seq_one_letter_code
_entity_poly.pdbx_strand_id
1 'polypeptide(L)' 'MTKQEGNITDQYQIFIEPKGSHLIEKDAWKEEFLLQIEESGRPVKTLIDDNNYKIIGFPFFNRADRQAQFNESINKLKH' A
#
# COMPACT_ATOMS: atom_id res chain seq x y z
N MET A 1 23.17 18.22 -26.87
CA MET A 1 23.24 17.19 -25.81
C MET A 1 21.86 16.59 -25.69
N THR A 2 21.67 15.40 -26.24
CA THR A 2 20.41 14.64 -26.19
C THR A 2 20.19 14.18 -24.76
N LYS A 3 19.09 14.62 -24.12
CA LYS A 3 18.62 14.04 -22.86
C LYS A 3 18.34 12.56 -23.14
N GLN A 4 19.05 11.65 -22.48
CA GLN A 4 18.63 10.26 -22.47
C GLN A 4 17.30 10.21 -21.71
N GLU A 5 16.25 9.71 -22.35
CA GLU A 5 15.01 9.37 -21.65
C GLU A 5 15.34 8.25 -20.68
N GLY A 6 15.49 8.59 -19.40
CA GLY A 6 15.62 7.60 -18.34
C GLY A 6 14.39 6.70 -18.36
N ASN A 7 14.59 5.38 -18.23
CA ASN A 7 13.49 4.44 -18.11
C ASN A 7 12.65 4.85 -16.90
N ILE A 8 11.42 5.32 -17.14
CA ILE A 8 10.45 5.60 -16.08
C ILE A 8 10.22 4.28 -15.33
N THR A 9 10.62 4.23 -14.06
CA THR A 9 10.38 3.08 -13.20
C THR A 9 9.17 3.37 -12.31
N ASP A 10 8.14 2.52 -12.39
CA ASP A 10 7.01 2.64 -11.48
C ASP A 10 7.42 2.15 -10.09
N GLN A 11 7.34 3.05 -9.11
CA GLN A 11 7.71 2.75 -7.73
C GLN A 11 6.46 2.50 -6.88
N TYR A 12 6.43 1.40 -6.14
CA TYR A 12 5.31 1.05 -5.26
C TYR A 12 5.77 0.95 -3.82
N GLN A 13 5.01 1.54 -2.90
CA GLN A 13 5.20 1.40 -1.47
C GLN A 13 3.93 0.83 -0.84
N ILE A 14 4.03 -0.40 -0.34
CA ILE A 14 2.90 -1.16 0.16
C ILE A 14 3.05 -1.32 1.68
N PHE A 15 2.02 -0.93 2.42
CA PHE A 15 1.97 -1.08 3.87
C PHE A 15 1.00 -2.21 4.25
N ILE A 16 1.53 -3.24 4.90
CA ILE A 16 0.77 -4.40 5.37
C ILE A 16 1.11 -4.63 6.84
N GLU A 17 0.09 -4.87 7.66
CA GLU A 17 0.28 -5.18 9.07
C GLU A 17 -0.29 -6.57 9.42
N PRO A 18 0.54 -7.51 9.91
CA PRO A 18 0.05 -8.79 10.39
C PRO A 18 -0.61 -8.62 11.77
N LYS A 19 -1.74 -9.33 11.98
CA LYS A 19 -2.47 -9.29 13.25
C LYS A 19 -2.95 -10.67 13.70
N GLY A 20 -2.86 -10.91 15.00
CA GLY A 20 -3.55 -12.01 15.66
C GLY A 20 -5.05 -11.71 15.78
N SER A 21 -5.89 -12.72 15.70
CA SER A 21 -7.36 -12.58 15.63
C SER A 21 -7.95 -11.74 16.77
N HIS A 22 -7.44 -11.94 17.99
CA HIS A 22 -7.85 -11.21 19.20
C HIS A 22 -7.46 -9.72 19.19
N LEU A 23 -6.63 -9.26 18.25
CA LEU A 23 -6.22 -7.87 18.12
C LEU A 23 -6.95 -7.13 16.99
N ILE A 24 -7.67 -7.83 16.10
CA ILE A 24 -8.30 -7.22 14.93
C ILE A 24 -9.25 -6.10 15.33
N GLU A 25 -10.18 -6.38 16.26
CA GLU A 25 -11.15 -5.39 16.72
C GLU A 25 -10.48 -4.25 17.50
N LYS A 26 -9.56 -4.60 18.41
CA LYS A 26 -8.85 -3.63 19.25
C LYS A 26 -7.99 -2.66 18.43
N ASP A 27 -7.38 -3.15 17.36
CA ASP A 27 -6.48 -2.38 16.50
C ASP A 27 -7.15 -1.89 15.22
N ALA A 28 -8.48 -1.99 15.06
CA ALA A 28 -9.20 -1.63 13.84
C ALA A 28 -8.82 -0.24 13.29
N TRP A 29 -8.55 0.73 14.17
CA TRP A 29 -8.08 2.06 13.80
C TRP A 29 -6.79 2.06 12.96
N LYS A 30 -5.89 1.06 13.12
CA LYS A 30 -4.68 0.95 12.31
C LYS A 30 -5.00 0.49 10.89
N GLU A 31 -5.96 -0.42 10.74
CA GLU A 31 -6.44 -0.85 9.43
C GLU A 31 -7.12 0.32 8.71
N GLU A 32 -7.96 1.09 9.40
CA GLU A 32 -8.55 2.31 8.87
C GLU A 32 -7.46 3.31 8.42
N PHE A 33 -6.41 3.49 9.21
CA PHE A 33 -5.29 4.34 8.85
C PHE A 33 -4.53 3.84 7.62
N LEU A 34 -4.28 2.52 7.52
CA LEU A 34 -3.67 1.92 6.33
C LEU A 34 -4.52 2.20 5.08
N LEU A 35 -5.83 2.04 5.14
CA LEU A 35 -6.68 2.32 3.98
C LEU A 35 -6.71 3.83 3.65
N GLN A 36 -6.71 4.69 4.67
CA GLN A 36 -6.67 6.14 4.48
C GLN A 36 -5.38 6.62 3.79
N ILE A 37 -4.23 6.00 4.02
CA ILE A 37 -2.99 6.42 3.35
C ILE A 37 -3.00 6.10 1.84
N GLU A 38 -3.78 5.13 1.37
CA GLU A 38 -3.97 4.88 -0.06
C GLU A 38 -4.85 5.97 -0.68
N GLU A 39 -5.94 6.34 -0.02
CA GLU A 39 -6.89 7.36 -0.51
C GLU A 39 -6.31 8.79 -0.45
N SER A 40 -5.58 9.09 0.63
CA SER A 40 -5.13 10.45 0.95
C SER A 40 -3.63 10.67 0.76
N GLY A 41 -2.87 9.61 0.47
CA GLY A 41 -1.43 9.61 0.26
C GLY A 41 -1.03 10.44 -0.94
N ARG A 42 -1.00 11.77 -0.77
CA ARG A 42 -0.34 12.69 -1.68
C ARG A 42 1.11 12.70 -1.28
N PRO A 43 1.99 12.20 -2.13
CA PRO A 43 3.31 12.03 -1.62
C PRO A 43 4.07 13.37 -1.58
N VAL A 44 4.77 13.58 -0.46
CA VAL A 44 5.45 14.84 -0.16
C VAL A 44 6.86 14.77 -0.74
N LYS A 45 7.05 15.49 -1.85
CA LYS A 45 8.29 15.58 -2.63
C LYS A 45 9.52 15.87 -1.79
N THR A 46 10.48 14.95 -1.79
CA THR A 46 11.90 15.31 -1.64
C THR A 46 12.75 14.32 -2.43
N LEU A 47 13.41 14.82 -3.49
CA LEU A 47 14.51 14.21 -4.25
C LEU A 47 14.14 13.34 -5.48
N ILE A 48 14.31 14.00 -6.64
CA ILE A 48 14.96 13.54 -7.88
C ILE A 48 14.21 12.52 -8.77
N ASP A 49 13.88 13.08 -9.93
CA ASP A 49 13.64 12.56 -11.27
C ASP A 49 12.29 11.95 -11.70
N ASP A 50 11.69 10.94 -11.09
CA ASP A 50 10.49 10.34 -11.71
C ASP A 50 9.28 10.29 -10.77
N ASN A 51 8.28 11.11 -11.11
CA ASN A 51 7.04 11.41 -10.37
C ASN A 51 6.07 10.22 -10.16
N ASN A 52 6.48 8.96 -10.36
CA ASN A 52 5.58 7.81 -10.41
C ASN A 52 5.73 6.90 -9.20
N TYR A 53 5.17 7.32 -8.06
CA TYR A 53 5.18 6.53 -6.84
C TYR A 53 3.78 6.39 -6.26
N LYS A 54 3.38 5.14 -6.03
CA LYS A 54 2.05 4.76 -5.54
C LYS A 54 2.18 4.22 -4.12
N ILE A 55 1.50 4.86 -3.18
CA ILE A 55 1.36 4.38 -1.80
C ILE A 55 0.08 3.57 -1.71
N ILE A 56 0.17 2.37 -1.16
CA ILE A 56 -0.95 1.43 -1.07
C ILE A 56 -1.00 0.88 0.35
N GLY A 57 -2.16 0.98 0.98
CA GLY A 57 -2.44 0.36 2.26
C GLY A 57 -3.28 -0.88 2.08
N PHE A 58 -3.05 -1.87 2.93
CA PHE A 58 -3.75 -3.15 2.86
C PHE A 58 -4.63 -3.37 4.09
N PRO A 59 -5.70 -4.18 3.96
CA PRO A 59 -6.34 -4.76 5.13
C PRO A 59 -5.31 -5.58 5.93
N PHE A 60 -5.58 -5.81 7.20
CA PHE A 60 -4.74 -6.62 8.05
C PHE A 60 -4.51 -8.01 7.45
N PHE A 61 -3.26 -8.44 7.53
CA PHE A 61 -2.93 -9.81 7.23
C PHE A 61 -3.25 -10.69 8.45
N ASN A 62 -4.30 -11.49 8.32
CA ASN A 62 -4.62 -12.55 9.28
C ASN A 62 -5.06 -13.81 8.53
N ARG A 63 -4.34 -14.92 8.74
CA ARG A 63 -4.61 -16.19 8.04
C ARG A 63 -5.91 -16.87 8.49
N ALA A 64 -6.36 -16.64 9.71
CA ALA A 64 -7.53 -17.33 10.27
C ALA A 64 -8.86 -16.70 9.81
N ASP A 65 -8.95 -15.37 9.85
CA ASP A 65 -10.23 -14.63 9.74
C ASP A 65 -10.29 -13.65 8.58
N ARG A 66 -9.14 -13.27 7.98
CA ARG A 66 -9.05 -12.20 6.97
C ARG A 66 -8.34 -12.60 5.68
N GLN A 67 -7.99 -13.87 5.51
CA GLN A 67 -7.21 -14.33 4.35
C GLN A 67 -7.92 -14.05 3.02
N ALA A 68 -9.24 -14.23 2.97
CA ALA A 68 -10.03 -13.96 1.77
C ALA A 68 -9.98 -12.49 1.35
N GLN A 69 -10.23 -11.57 2.30
CA GLN A 69 -10.17 -10.12 2.06
C GLN A 69 -8.77 -9.68 1.62
N PHE A 70 -7.74 -10.19 2.30
CA PHE A 70 -6.35 -9.88 1.94
C PHE A 70 -6.01 -10.34 0.51
N ASN A 71 -6.41 -11.56 0.14
CA ASN A 71 -6.19 -12.09 -1.20
C ASN A 71 -6.93 -11.29 -2.27
N GLU A 72 -8.13 -10.79 -1.96
CA GLU A 72 -8.89 -9.93 -2.86
C GLU A 72 -8.11 -8.63 -3.16
N SER A 73 -7.57 -7.96 -2.14
CA SER A 73 -6.74 -6.76 -2.31
C SER A 73 -5.46 -7.04 -3.09
N ILE A 74 -4.81 -8.20 -2.87
CA ILE A 74 -3.64 -8.62 -3.67
C ILE A 74 -4.02 -8.81 -5.15
N ASN A 75 -5.19 -9.38 -5.43
CA ASN A 75 -5.63 -9.58 -6.81
C ASN A 75 -5.95 -8.25 -7.51
N LYS A 76 -6.53 -7.28 -6.79
CA LYS A 76 -6.76 -5.92 -7.31
C LYS A 76 -5.46 -5.22 -7.70
N LEU A 77 -4.36 -5.48 -6.99
CA LEU A 77 -3.05 -4.89 -7.29
C LEU A 77 -2.41 -5.41 -8.60
N LYS A 78 -2.81 -6.60 -9.07
CA LYS A 78 -2.20 -7.24 -10.26
C LYS A 78 -2.78 -6.74 -11.59
N HIS A 79 -3.78 -5.88 -11.56
CA HIS A 79 -4.51 -5.36 -12.72
C HIS A 79 -4.42 -3.83 -12.77
#